data_AF-A0A7G9T7P8-F1
#
_entry.id   AF-A0A7G9T7P8-F1
#
_cell.length_a   1.000
_cell.length_b   1.000
_cell.length_c   1.000
_cell.angle_alpha   90.00
_cell.angle_beta   90.00
_cell.angle_gamma   90.00
#
_symmetry.space_group_name_H-M   'P 1'
#
loop_
_entity.id
_entity.type
_entity.pdbx_description
1 polymer ?
#
loop_
_entity_poly.entity_id
_entity_poly.type
_entity_poly.pdbx_seq_one_letter_code
_entity_poly.pdbx_strand_id
1 'polypeptide(L)'
;MINRKKIKSVLPDQLLDSVGAVNTLSDTVMDSQIAGEFRSFLTGDKVTGFAIGVVVGNAFSSFVQNFVELLGGVYTFFKIWIQKNTMDASVIPFGDFSKSFITMLLIAASVFFFIRILNTFLARNPTEKFGYNATLIETKRLHQEQIRTNELLASLIELEKGHQDIHHQ
;
A
#
# COMPACT_ATOMS: atom_id res chain seq x y z
N MET A 1 -28.50 -24.01 -32.52
CA MET A 1 -28.83 -22.61 -32.86
C MET A 1 -30.13 -22.23 -32.17
N ILE A 2 -30.06 -21.53 -31.03
CA ILE A 2 -31.25 -21.17 -30.23
C ILE A 2 -31.91 -19.94 -30.88
N ASN A 3 -33.16 -20.11 -31.31
CA ASN A 3 -33.91 -19.17 -32.12
C ASN A 3 -34.32 -17.93 -31.31
N ARG A 4 -33.52 -16.85 -31.38
CA ARG A 4 -33.74 -15.57 -30.68
C ARG A 4 -35.07 -14.87 -31.00
N LYS A 5 -35.77 -15.26 -32.08
CA LYS A 5 -37.07 -14.65 -32.44
C LYS A 5 -38.21 -14.98 -31.46
N LYS A 6 -38.11 -16.08 -30.69
CA LYS A 6 -39.22 -16.52 -29.82
C LYS A 6 -39.24 -15.88 -28.42
N ILE A 7 -38.16 -15.20 -28.01
CA ILE A 7 -38.09 -14.54 -26.69
C ILE A 7 -38.76 -13.16 -26.73
N LYS A 8 -38.85 -12.54 -27.91
CA LYS A 8 -39.38 -11.18 -28.10
C LYS A 8 -40.90 -11.06 -27.95
N SER A 9 -41.64 -12.17 -27.85
CA SER A 9 -43.11 -12.17 -27.85
C SER A 9 -43.75 -12.55 -26.51
N VAL A 10 -42.96 -12.74 -25.45
CA VAL A 10 -43.46 -13.30 -24.18
C VAL A 10 -43.00 -12.52 -22.94
N LEU A 11 -42.23 -11.45 -23.10
CA LEU A 11 -41.79 -10.59 -22.01
C LEU A 11 -42.55 -9.25 -22.07
N PRO A 12 -43.10 -8.74 -20.96
CA PRO A 12 -43.64 -7.38 -20.89
C PRO A 12 -42.54 -6.37 -21.24
N ASP A 13 -42.86 -5.31 -21.97
CA ASP A 13 -41.89 -4.35 -22.53
C ASP A 13 -40.92 -3.77 -21.49
N GLN A 14 -41.36 -3.63 -20.24
CA GLN A 14 -40.53 -3.18 -19.11
C GLN A 14 -39.36 -4.11 -18.77
N LEU A 15 -39.48 -5.41 -19.07
CA LEU A 15 -38.39 -6.38 -18.92
C LEU A 15 -37.43 -6.38 -20.10
N LEU A 16 -37.87 -5.96 -21.29
CA LEU A 16 -36.99 -5.81 -22.44
C LEU A 16 -36.10 -4.57 -22.31
N ASP A 17 -36.62 -3.48 -21.76
CA ASP A 17 -35.87 -2.26 -21.49
C ASP A 17 -34.84 -2.43 -20.36
N SER A 18 -35.20 -3.16 -19.29
CA SER A 18 -34.28 -3.47 -18.20
C SER A 18 -33.20 -4.47 -18.61
N VAL A 19 -33.52 -5.48 -19.43
CA VAL A 19 -32.50 -6.38 -20.02
C VAL A 19 -31.61 -5.64 -21.03
N GLY A 20 -32.16 -4.67 -21.77
CA GLY A 20 -31.38 -3.76 -22.62
C GLY A 20 -30.38 -2.92 -21.82
N ALA A 21 -30.84 -2.31 -20.72
CA ALA A 21 -29.99 -1.53 -19.82
C ALA A 21 -28.91 -2.39 -19.12
N VAL A 22 -29.21 -3.65 -18.77
CA VAL A 22 -28.23 -4.57 -18.19
C VAL A 22 -27.18 -5.00 -19.22
N ASN A 23 -27.55 -5.20 -20.49
CA ASN A 23 -26.58 -5.53 -21.54
C ASN A 23 -25.65 -4.35 -21.87
N THR A 24 -26.15 -3.11 -21.89
CA THR A 24 -25.31 -1.92 -22.11
C THR A 24 -24.37 -1.64 -20.93
N LEU A 25 -24.83 -1.89 -19.69
CA LEU A 25 -23.96 -1.88 -18.51
C LEU A 25 -22.93 -3.01 -18.55
N SER A 26 -23.30 -4.20 -19.01
CA SER A 26 -22.37 -5.32 -19.18
C SER A 26 -21.32 -5.03 -20.26
N ASP A 27 -21.69 -4.41 -21.38
CA ASP A 27 -20.73 -4.00 -22.43
C ASP A 27 -19.82 -2.86 -21.93
N THR A 28 -20.33 -1.96 -21.09
CA THR A 28 -19.53 -0.89 -20.47
C THR A 28 -18.55 -1.44 -19.43
N VAL A 29 -18.99 -2.37 -18.56
CA VAL A 29 -18.13 -3.03 -17.56
C VAL A 29 -17.12 -3.99 -18.20
N MET A 30 -17.48 -4.59 -19.33
CA MET A 30 -16.61 -5.48 -20.10
C MET A 30 -15.71 -4.72 -21.09
N ASP A 31 -15.83 -3.38 -21.15
CA ASP A 31 -14.92 -2.55 -21.89
C ASP A 31 -13.52 -2.63 -21.27
N SER A 32 -12.55 -2.93 -22.13
CA SER A 32 -11.13 -3.03 -21.78
C SER A 32 -10.58 -1.75 -21.13
N GLN A 33 -11.24 -0.61 -21.38
CA GLN A 33 -10.86 0.70 -20.86
C GLN A 33 -11.08 0.81 -19.34
N ILE A 34 -12.24 0.39 -18.82
CA ILE A 34 -12.53 0.38 -17.38
C ILE A 34 -11.63 -0.59 -16.64
N ALA A 35 -11.37 -1.77 -17.21
CA ALA A 35 -10.43 -2.73 -16.64
C ALA A 35 -8.99 -2.18 -16.57
N GLY A 36 -8.57 -1.39 -17.57
CA GLY A 36 -7.29 -0.70 -17.60
C GLY A 36 -7.17 0.43 -16.58
N GLU A 37 -8.22 1.25 -16.43
CA GLU A 37 -8.30 2.32 -15.44
C GLU A 37 -8.30 1.76 -14.01
N PHE A 38 -9.07 0.70 -13.77
CA PHE A 38 -9.11 0.03 -12.48
C PHE A 38 -7.76 -0.59 -12.11
N ARG A 39 -7.09 -1.24 -13.08
CA ARG A 39 -5.73 -1.75 -12.89
C ARG A 39 -4.78 -0.61 -12.51
N SER A 40 -4.85 0.53 -13.21
CA SER A 40 -4.02 1.72 -12.95
C SER A 40 -4.27 2.32 -11.56
N PHE A 41 -5.54 2.37 -11.14
CA PHE A 41 -5.96 2.80 -9.82
C PHE A 41 -5.40 1.90 -8.72
N LEU A 42 -5.55 0.57 -8.86
CA LEU A 42 -5.04 -0.40 -7.90
C LEU A 42 -3.52 -0.43 -7.84
N THR A 43 -2.82 -0.18 -8.94
CA THR A 43 -1.35 -0.06 -8.97
C THR A 43 -0.82 1.24 -8.40
N GLY A 44 -1.69 2.22 -8.15
CA GLY A 44 -1.29 3.50 -7.60
C GLY A 44 -0.60 3.32 -6.24
N ASP A 45 0.53 4.00 -6.05
CA ASP A 45 1.33 3.94 -4.82
C ASP A 45 0.49 4.31 -3.58
N LYS A 46 -0.41 5.29 -3.73
CA LYS A 46 -1.30 5.73 -2.66
C LYS A 46 -2.30 4.66 -2.21
N VAL A 47 -2.97 3.99 -3.15
CA VAL A 47 -4.00 2.99 -2.85
C VAL A 47 -3.36 1.70 -2.34
N THR A 48 -2.31 1.24 -3.01
CA THR A 48 -1.59 0.02 -2.61
C THR A 48 -0.93 0.19 -1.25
N GLY A 49 -0.23 1.32 -1.03
CA GLY A 49 0.39 1.64 0.25
C GLY A 49 -0.64 1.73 1.38
N PHE A 50 -1.80 2.32 1.12
CA PHE A 50 -2.91 2.36 2.08
C PHE A 50 -3.43 0.95 2.41
N ALA A 51 -3.70 0.11 1.40
CA ALA A 51 -4.19 -1.24 1.59
C ALA A 51 -3.20 -2.11 2.38
N ILE A 52 -1.91 -2.03 2.05
CA ILE A 52 -0.84 -2.71 2.79
C ILE A 52 -0.79 -2.21 4.25
N GLY A 53 -0.88 -0.90 4.45
CA GLY A 53 -0.88 -0.28 5.77
C GLY A 53 -2.02 -0.77 6.66
N VAL A 54 -3.23 -0.88 6.12
CA VAL A 54 -4.40 -1.39 6.86
C VAL A 54 -4.23 -2.87 7.23
N VAL A 55 -3.76 -3.71 6.30
CA VAL A 55 -3.57 -5.15 6.55
C VAL A 55 -2.48 -5.42 7.58
N VAL A 56 -1.32 -4.77 7.43
CA VAL A 56 -0.20 -4.91 8.38
C VAL A 56 -0.55 -4.28 9.73
N GLY A 57 -1.23 -3.13 9.73
CA GLY A 57 -1.66 -2.45 10.95
C GLY A 57 -2.63 -3.28 11.79
N ASN A 58 -3.54 -4.01 11.15
CA ASN A 58 -4.45 -4.93 11.83
C ASN A 58 -3.67 -6.06 12.54
N ALA A 59 -2.78 -6.74 11.81
CA ALA A 59 -1.96 -7.81 12.37
C ALA A 59 -1.02 -7.32 13.49
N PHE A 60 -0.45 -6.12 13.34
CA PHE A 60 0.40 -5.50 14.35
C PHE A 60 -0.39 -5.15 15.62
N SER A 61 -1.64 -4.67 15.48
CA SER A 61 -2.50 -4.38 16.63
C SER A 61 -2.76 -5.63 17.47
N SER A 62 -3.07 -6.77 16.85
CA SER A 62 -3.26 -8.04 17.56
C SER A 62 -1.99 -8.49 18.29
N PHE A 63 -0.81 -8.31 17.68
CA PHE A 63 0.47 -8.58 18.35
C PHE A 63 0.66 -7.70 19.59
N VAL A 64 0.40 -6.39 19.48
CA VAL A 64 0.51 -5.46 20.61
C VAL A 64 -0.49 -5.81 21.72
N GLN A 65 -1.73 -6.20 21.39
CA GLN A 65 -2.72 -6.63 22.37
C GLN A 65 -2.23 -7.84 23.17
N ASN A 66 -1.79 -8.91 22.49
CA ASN A 66 -1.29 -10.11 23.16
C ASN A 66 -0.02 -9.84 23.97
N PHE A 67 0.80 -8.88 23.55
CA PHE A 67 1.95 -8.42 24.34
C PHE A 67 1.51 -7.71 25.63
N VAL A 68 0.51 -6.84 25.55
CA VAL A 68 -0.07 -6.18 26.74
C VAL A 68 -0.70 -7.21 27.68
N GLU A 69 -1.41 -8.20 27.15
CA GLU A 69 -1.98 -9.30 27.93
C GLU A 69 -0.91 -10.14 28.62
N LEU A 70 0.22 -10.42 27.94
CA LEU A 70 1.36 -11.10 28.54
C LEU A 70 1.90 -10.33 29.76
N LEU A 71 2.07 -9.01 29.63
CA LEU A 71 2.50 -8.16 30.75
C LEU A 71 1.46 -8.12 31.88
N GLY A 72 0.17 -8.08 31.54
CA GLY A 72 -0.94 -8.16 32.50
C GLY A 72 -0.97 -9.50 33.25
N GLY A 73 -0.66 -10.60 32.56
CA GLY A 73 -0.52 -11.93 33.15
C GLY A 73 0.63 -11.99 34.16
N VAL A 74 1.79 -11.39 33.83
CA VAL A 74 2.93 -11.27 34.76
C VAL A 74 2.58 -10.44 35.99
N TYR A 75 1.89 -9.31 35.81
CA TYR A 75 1.42 -8.49 36.94
C TYR A 75 0.45 -9.27 37.84
N THR A 76 -0.49 -9.99 37.25
CA THR A 76 -1.47 -10.81 37.98
C THR A 76 -0.79 -11.96 38.72
N PHE A 77 0.21 -12.59 38.11
CA PHE A 77 1.06 -13.61 38.75
C PHE A 77 1.73 -13.06 40.02
N PHE A 78 2.38 -11.89 39.94
CA PHE A 78 2.98 -11.24 41.11
C PHE A 78 1.98 -10.93 42.23
N LYS A 79 0.77 -10.49 41.87
CA LYS A 79 -0.31 -10.20 42.84
C LYS A 79 -0.78 -11.49 43.55
N ILE A 80 -1.00 -12.57 42.82
CA ILE A 80 -1.42 -13.87 43.39
C ILE A 80 -0.32 -14.44 44.27
N TRP A 81 0.94 -14.34 43.84
CA TRP A 81 2.09 -14.79 44.61
C TRP A 81 2.17 -14.11 45.98
N ILE A 82 2.02 -12.78 46.03
CA ILE A 82 2.01 -12.00 47.28
C ILE A 82 0.81 -12.34 48.18
N GLN A 83 -0.36 -12.61 47.60
CA GLN A 83 -1.61 -12.70 48.36
C GLN A 83 -1.95 -14.13 48.82
N LYS A 84 -1.56 -15.15 48.07
CA LYS A 84 -1.93 -16.55 48.32
C LYS A 84 -0.74 -17.50 48.47
N ASN A 85 0.49 -17.01 48.31
CA ASN A 85 1.74 -17.77 48.41
C ASN A 85 1.74 -19.09 47.61
N THR A 86 0.90 -19.15 46.58
CA THR A 86 0.67 -20.32 45.72
C THR A 86 1.16 -19.95 44.32
N MET A 87 2.05 -20.78 43.79
CA MET A 87 2.67 -20.60 42.48
C MET A 87 1.75 -21.20 41.42
N ASP A 88 0.78 -20.43 40.92
CA ASP A 88 0.02 -20.85 39.75
C ASP A 88 0.65 -20.25 38.48
N ALA A 89 1.45 -21.06 37.80
CA ALA A 89 2.13 -20.67 36.55
C ALA A 89 1.18 -20.64 35.34
N SER A 90 -0.09 -21.06 35.50
CA SER A 90 -1.06 -21.10 34.40
C SER A 90 -1.61 -19.72 34.01
N VAL A 91 -1.21 -18.66 34.72
CA VAL A 91 -1.73 -17.28 34.56
C VAL A 91 -1.02 -16.51 33.45
N ILE A 92 0.12 -17.00 32.93
CA ILE A 92 0.92 -16.29 31.92
C ILE A 92 0.54 -16.80 30.52
N PRO A 93 -0.15 -16.00 29.67
CA PRO A 93 -0.58 -16.42 28.34
C PRO A 93 0.57 -16.32 27.30
N PHE A 94 1.65 -17.08 27.52
CA PHE A 94 2.82 -17.08 26.63
C PHE A 94 2.53 -17.69 25.25
N GLY A 95 1.59 -18.65 25.19
CA GLY A 95 1.17 -19.29 23.95
C GLY A 95 0.52 -18.32 22.96
N ASP A 96 -0.37 -17.46 23.45
CA ASP A 96 -1.11 -16.51 22.61
C ASP A 96 -0.21 -15.40 22.06
N PHE A 97 0.73 -14.91 22.87
CA PHE A 97 1.77 -13.99 22.40
C PHE A 97 2.58 -14.59 21.25
N SER A 98 3.13 -15.79 21.44
CA SER A 98 3.96 -16.44 20.42
C SER A 98 3.18 -16.71 19.13
N LYS A 99 1.91 -17.09 19.26
CA LYS A 99 1.00 -17.28 18.12
C LYS A 99 0.76 -15.97 17.35
N SER A 100 0.49 -14.86 18.04
CA SER A 100 0.34 -13.55 17.38
C SER A 100 1.62 -13.08 16.71
N PHE A 101 2.78 -13.36 17.31
CA PHE A 101 4.07 -12.99 16.76
C PHE A 101 4.35 -13.74 15.45
N ILE A 102 4.14 -15.06 15.43
CA ILE A 102 4.23 -15.87 14.21
C ILE A 102 3.23 -15.39 13.16
N THR A 103 2.01 -15.07 13.56
CA THR A 103 0.94 -14.61 12.67
C THR A 103 1.32 -13.29 12.01
N MET A 104 1.78 -12.32 12.79
CA MET A 104 2.26 -11.03 12.27
C MET A 104 3.38 -11.22 11.25
N LEU A 105 4.35 -12.10 11.55
CA LEU A 105 5.46 -12.39 10.64
C LEU A 105 4.97 -13.07 9.35
N LEU A 106 3.98 -13.97 9.45
CA LEU A 106 3.38 -14.64 8.29
C LEU A 106 2.62 -13.65 7.40
N ILE A 107 1.83 -12.73 7.96
CA ILE A 107 1.14 -11.68 7.21
C ILE A 107 2.17 -10.76 6.55
N ALA A 108 3.20 -10.33 7.26
CA ALA A 108 4.27 -9.50 6.68
C ALA A 108 4.97 -10.21 5.51
N ALA A 109 5.31 -11.50 5.68
CA ALA A 109 5.88 -12.31 4.61
C ALA A 109 4.91 -12.47 3.43
N SER A 110 3.63 -12.73 3.67
CA SER A 110 2.60 -12.84 2.63
C SER A 110 2.48 -11.56 1.82
N VAL A 111 2.42 -10.40 2.49
CA VAL A 111 2.37 -9.09 1.82
C VAL A 111 3.64 -8.83 1.02
N PHE A 112 4.81 -9.16 1.57
CA PHE A 112 6.08 -9.02 0.86
C PHE A 112 6.12 -9.87 -0.43
N PHE A 113 5.74 -11.15 -0.34
CA PHE A 113 5.64 -12.02 -1.51
C PHE A 113 4.60 -11.52 -2.52
N PHE A 114 3.46 -11.03 -2.04
CA PHE A 114 2.40 -10.46 -2.87
C PHE A 114 2.91 -9.24 -3.67
N ILE A 115 3.58 -8.30 -3.02
CA ILE A 115 4.20 -7.14 -3.68
C ILE A 115 5.25 -7.59 -4.70
N ARG A 116 6.07 -8.59 -4.37
CA ARG A 116 7.08 -9.11 -5.28
C ARG A 116 6.45 -9.74 -6.54
N ILE A 117 5.39 -10.51 -6.38
CA ILE A 117 4.64 -11.12 -7.49
C ILE A 117 3.96 -10.06 -8.33
N LEU A 118 3.30 -9.08 -7.70
CA LEU A 118 2.70 -7.94 -8.40
C LEU A 118 3.74 -7.18 -9.21
N ASN A 119 4.90 -6.87 -8.62
CA ASN A 119 5.98 -6.20 -9.33
C ASN A 119 6.48 -7.02 -10.54
N THR A 120 6.49 -8.35 -10.47
CA THR A 120 6.90 -9.21 -11.59
C THR A 120 5.84 -9.33 -12.70
N PHE A 121 4.56 -9.40 -12.35
CA PHE A 121 3.47 -9.54 -13.35
C PHE A 121 3.03 -8.21 -13.96
N LEU A 122 3.15 -7.12 -13.21
CA LEU A 122 2.55 -5.83 -13.51
C LEU A 122 3.59 -4.85 -14.09
N ALA A 123 4.83 -4.86 -13.57
CA ALA A 123 5.87 -3.95 -14.04
C ALA A 123 6.58 -4.53 -15.27
N ARG A 124 6.02 -4.27 -16.45
CA ARG A 124 6.74 -4.46 -17.73
C ARG A 124 7.72 -3.31 -18.00
N ASN A 125 7.60 -2.19 -17.29
CA ASN A 125 8.48 -1.02 -17.35
C ASN A 125 9.11 -0.68 -15.98
N PRO A 126 10.37 -0.21 -15.94
CA PRO A 126 11.09 0.11 -14.70
C PRO A 126 10.51 1.31 -13.92
N THR A 127 9.61 2.09 -14.51
CA THR A 127 8.93 3.25 -13.91
C THR A 127 7.64 2.91 -13.15
N GLU A 128 7.15 1.67 -13.26
CA GLU A 128 5.89 1.20 -12.65
C GLU A 128 6.12 0.19 -11.51
N LYS A 129 7.35 0.09 -11.01
CA LYS A 129 7.63 -0.82 -9.90
C LYS A 129 6.87 -0.35 -8.65
N PHE A 130 6.13 -1.24 -8.01
CA PHE A 130 5.48 -0.94 -6.73
C PHE A 130 6.54 -0.45 -5.72
N GLY A 131 6.31 0.73 -5.13
CA GLY A 131 7.29 1.43 -4.28
C GLY A 131 8.26 2.38 -5.00
N TYR A 132 8.18 2.50 -6.34
CA TYR A 132 8.89 3.53 -7.11
C TYR A 132 8.14 4.86 -6.98
N ASN A 133 8.59 5.72 -6.07
CA ASN A 133 8.06 7.07 -5.93
C ASN A 133 8.57 7.96 -7.08
N ALA A 134 7.90 7.91 -8.24
CA ALA A 134 8.22 8.74 -9.40
C ALA A 134 8.34 10.23 -9.04
N THR A 135 7.42 10.72 -8.20
CA THR A 135 7.44 12.08 -7.65
C THR A 135 8.69 12.39 -6.86
N LEU A 136 9.21 11.47 -6.04
CA LEU A 136 10.41 11.71 -5.23
C LEU A 136 11.68 11.82 -6.10
N ILE A 137 11.80 11.00 -7.14
CA ILE A 137 12.95 11.06 -8.06
C ILE A 137 12.90 12.33 -8.89
N GLU A 138 11.72 12.72 -9.34
CA GLU A 138 11.51 13.99 -10.06
C GLU A 138 11.81 15.19 -9.16
N THR A 139 11.34 15.17 -7.90
CA THR A 139 11.64 16.24 -6.93
C THR A 139 13.14 16.33 -6.63
N LYS A 140 13.84 15.19 -6.49
CA LYS A 140 15.30 15.16 -6.32
C LYS A 140 16.05 15.72 -7.53
N ARG A 141 15.61 15.39 -8.75
CA ARG A 141 16.18 15.95 -9.99
C ARG A 141 15.95 17.46 -10.08
N LEU A 142 14.74 17.92 -9.82
CA LEU A 142 14.40 19.35 -9.76
C LEU A 142 15.25 20.11 -8.74
N HIS A 143 15.41 19.57 -7.52
CA HIS A 143 16.29 20.18 -6.53
C HIS A 143 17.75 20.21 -6.99
N GLN A 144 18.22 19.14 -7.64
CA GLN A 144 19.59 19.07 -8.13
C GLN A 144 19.85 20.06 -9.27
N GLU A 145 18.86 20.30 -10.13
CA GLU A 145 18.90 21.34 -11.17
C GLU A 145 18.86 22.75 -10.58
N GLN A 146 18.07 22.97 -9.52
CA GLN A 146 18.08 24.25 -8.80
C GLN A 146 19.40 24.50 -8.09
N ILE A 147 19.98 23.48 -7.44
CA ILE A 147 21.30 23.58 -6.80
C ILE A 147 22.36 23.87 -7.85
N ARG A 148 22.37 23.15 -8.98
CA ARG A 148 23.25 23.41 -10.14
C ARG A 148 23.14 24.85 -10.63
N THR A 149 21.91 25.35 -10.74
CA THR A 149 21.68 26.74 -11.19
C THR A 149 22.23 27.73 -10.17
N ASN A 150 22.02 27.47 -8.88
CA ASN A 150 22.52 28.31 -7.80
C ASN A 150 24.07 28.29 -7.73
N GLU A 151 24.68 27.12 -7.88
CA GLU A 151 26.15 26.95 -7.96
C GLU A 151 26.74 27.70 -9.16
N LEU A 152 26.09 27.62 -10.32
CA LEU A 152 26.52 28.36 -11.51
C LEU A 152 26.45 29.88 -11.28
N LEU A 153 25.39 30.39 -10.66
CA LEU A 153 25.29 31.81 -10.30
C LEU A 153 26.40 32.24 -9.34
N ALA A 154 26.69 31.43 -8.33
CA ALA A 154 27.79 31.69 -7.40
C ALA A 154 29.15 31.72 -8.12
N SER A 155 29.39 30.77 -9.04
CA SER A 155 30.61 30.73 -9.84
C SER A 155 30.77 31.93 -10.77
N LEU A 156 29.67 32.47 -11.32
CA LEU A 156 29.69 33.67 -12.15
C LEU A 156 30.02 34.93 -11.35
N ILE A 157 29.42 35.08 -10.16
CA ILE A 157 29.70 36.20 -9.25
C ILE A 157 31.17 36.19 -8.79
N GLU A 158 31.72 35.01 -8.54
CA GLU A 158 33.12 34.85 -8.16
C GLU A 158 34.08 35.19 -9.31
N LEU A 159 33.74 34.76 -10.53
CA LEU A 159 34.49 35.13 -11.74
C LEU A 159 34.44 36.66 -12.02
N GLU A 160 33.30 37.32 -11.81
CA GLU A 160 33.20 38.78 -11.96
C GLU A 160 34.05 39.52 -10.91
N LYS A 161 34.06 39.07 -9.66
CA LYS A 161 34.94 39.63 -8.61
C LYS A 161 36.42 39.46 -8.94
N GLY A 162 36.83 38.24 -9.33
CA GLY A 162 38.21 37.98 -9.73
C GLY A 162 38.64 38.79 -10.96
N HIS A 163 37.71 39.08 -11.88
CA HIS A 163 37.97 39.94 -13.04
C HIS A 163 38.07 41.44 -12.66
N GLN A 164 37.29 41.91 -11.67
CA GLN A 164 37.41 43.27 -11.13
C GLN A 164 38.73 43.50 -10.38
N ASP A 165 39.22 42.50 -9.65
CA ASP A 165 40.50 42.61 -8.91
C ASP A 165 41.72 42.72 -9.84
N ILE A 166 41.66 42.13 -11.05
CA ILE A 166 42.74 42.20 -12.06
C ILE A 166 42.76 43.56 -12.77
N HIS A 167 41.62 44.26 -12.86
CA HIS A 167 41.53 45.58 -13.50
C HIS A 167 41.85 46.76 -12.56
N HIS A 168 42.02 46.52 -11.26
CA HIS A 168 42.35 47.53 -10.24
C HIS A 168 43.78 47.46 -9.70
N GLN A 169 44.66 46.66 -10.32
CA GLN A 169 46.10 46.59 -10.03
C GLN A 169 46.91 47.09 -11.23
#